data_AF-A0A410DQC2-F1
#
_entry.id   AF-A0A410DQC2-F1
#
_cell.length_a   1.000
_cell.length_b   1.000
_cell.length_c   1.000
_cell.angle_alpha   90.00
_cell.angle_beta   90.00
_cell.angle_gamma   90.00
#
_symmetry.space_group_name_H-M   'P 1'
#
loop_
_entity.id
_entity.type
_entity.pdbx_description
1 polymer ?
#
loop_
_entity_poly.entity_id
_entity_poly.type
_entity_poly.pdbx_seq_one_letter_code
_entity_poly.pdbx_strand_id
1 'polypeptide(L)'
;MSGNQGKGGGKPLKWKSPKELQNKIDEYFKWAENNKKHVSVTGLAWWLRCDRSTLLNYENAEENGWLNRLNYETKMKYVSAIKEAKLRIEAEYEDRLFYKNSVTGAIFTLKNNYGWVDKQEIVNTDNNINITLKDE
;
A
#
# COMPACT_ATOMS: atom_id res chain seq x y z
N MET A 1 -23.37 -23.14 -8.78
CA MET A 1 -22.21 -23.69 -9.51
C MET A 1 -21.02 -23.70 -8.56
N SER A 2 -20.67 -24.88 -8.06
CA SER A 2 -19.60 -25.07 -7.06
C SER A 2 -18.25 -25.15 -7.77
N GLY A 3 -17.36 -24.22 -7.49
CA GLY A 3 -16.02 -24.15 -8.09
C GLY A 3 -15.09 -25.17 -7.44
N ASN A 4 -14.68 -26.15 -8.22
CA ASN A 4 -13.70 -27.19 -7.88
C ASN A 4 -12.35 -26.54 -7.52
N GLN A 5 -11.95 -26.57 -6.24
CA GLN A 5 -10.63 -26.09 -5.82
C GLN A 5 -9.59 -27.20 -5.96
N GLY A 6 -8.68 -27.01 -6.92
CA GLY A 6 -7.57 -27.92 -7.21
C GLY A 6 -6.64 -28.13 -6.01
N LYS A 7 -6.33 -29.40 -5.75
CA LYS A 7 -5.38 -29.87 -4.74
C LYS A 7 -3.96 -29.47 -5.17
N GLY A 8 -3.44 -28.40 -4.57
CA GLY A 8 -2.09 -27.87 -4.85
C GLY A 8 -1.66 -26.83 -3.81
N GLY A 9 -1.28 -27.31 -2.63
CA GLY A 9 -0.25 -26.76 -1.72
C GLY A 9 -0.19 -25.28 -1.34
N GLY A 10 -1.21 -24.45 -1.59
CA GLY A 10 -1.19 -23.05 -1.17
C GLY A 10 -2.53 -22.57 -0.63
N LYS A 11 -2.51 -21.45 0.10
CA LYS A 11 -3.71 -20.86 0.70
C LYS A 11 -4.81 -20.68 -0.38
N PRO A 12 -6.07 -21.03 -0.08
CA PRO A 12 -7.19 -20.81 -0.97
C PRO A 12 -7.27 -19.35 -1.45
N LEU A 13 -7.70 -19.15 -2.69
CA LEU A 13 -8.00 -17.81 -3.18
C LEU A 13 -9.17 -17.24 -2.37
N LYS A 14 -9.03 -15.99 -1.94
CA LYS A 14 -10.06 -15.28 -1.17
C LYS A 14 -11.18 -14.77 -2.07
N TRP A 15 -10.84 -14.41 -3.31
CA TRP A 15 -11.78 -13.99 -4.34
C TRP A 15 -11.72 -14.96 -5.51
N LYS A 16 -12.86 -15.20 -6.14
CA LYS A 16 -12.98 -16.18 -7.24
C LYS A 16 -12.46 -15.62 -8.56
N SER A 17 -12.51 -14.31 -8.74
CA SER A 17 -11.99 -13.64 -9.94
C SER A 17 -11.44 -12.25 -9.63
N PRO A 18 -10.54 -11.71 -10.47
CA PRO A 18 -10.11 -10.32 -10.37
C PRO A 18 -11.28 -9.34 -10.44
N LYS A 19 -12.32 -9.67 -11.22
CA LYS A 19 -13.52 -8.85 -11.33
C LYS A 19 -14.32 -8.81 -10.03
N GLU A 20 -14.40 -9.92 -9.29
CA GLU A 20 -15.01 -9.93 -7.96
C GLU A 20 -14.24 -9.02 -7.00
N LEU A 21 -12.90 -9.12 -6.98
CA LEU A 21 -12.06 -8.24 -6.16
C LEU A 21 -12.29 -6.76 -6.53
N GLN A 22 -12.21 -6.42 -7.81
CA GLN A 22 -12.40 -5.04 -8.29
C GLN A 22 -13.76 -4.49 -7.87
N ASN A 23 -14.85 -5.23 -8.08
CA ASN A 23 -16.17 -4.77 -7.69
C ASN A 23 -16.26 -4.46 -6.18
N LYS A 24 -15.65 -5.28 -5.32
CA LYS A 24 -15.64 -5.04 -3.87
C LYS A 24 -14.76 -3.84 -3.49
N ILE A 25 -13.68 -3.59 -4.21
CA ILE A 25 -12.84 -2.39 -4.06
C ILE A 25 -13.65 -1.14 -4.45
N ASP A 26 -14.36 -1.19 -5.59
CA ASP A 26 -15.20 -0.08 -6.05
C ASP A 26 -16.32 0.22 -5.05
N GLU A 27 -16.94 -0.83 -4.48
CA GLU A 27 -17.94 -0.71 -3.40
C GLU A 27 -17.37 -0.02 -2.16
N TYR A 28 -16.13 -0.32 -1.77
CA TYR A 28 -15.47 0.33 -0.64
C TYR A 28 -15.33 1.84 -0.87
N PHE A 29 -14.82 2.23 -2.04
CA PHE A 29 -14.63 3.63 -2.38
C PHE A 29 -15.96 4.38 -2.47
N LYS A 30 -16.97 3.78 -3.11
CA LYS A 30 -18.32 4.34 -3.18
C LYS A 30 -18.96 4.49 -1.79
N TRP A 31 -18.78 3.48 -0.92
CA TRP A 31 -19.22 3.57 0.46
C TRP A 31 -18.52 4.71 1.20
N ALA A 32 -17.20 4.84 1.05
CA ALA A 32 -16.44 5.88 1.72
C ALA A 32 -16.89 7.28 1.29
N GLU A 33 -17.06 7.49 -0.02
CA GLU A 33 -17.58 8.73 -0.60
C GLU A 33 -18.97 9.07 -0.05
N ASN A 34 -19.93 8.15 -0.15
CA ASN A 34 -21.31 8.35 0.31
C ASN A 34 -21.41 8.66 1.80
N ASN A 35 -20.47 8.15 2.60
CA ASN A 35 -20.46 8.32 4.06
C ASN A 35 -19.47 9.39 4.54
N LYS A 36 -18.85 10.14 3.61
CA LYS A 36 -17.81 11.14 3.90
C LYS A 36 -16.69 10.57 4.79
N LYS A 37 -16.32 9.31 4.56
CA LYS A 37 -15.27 8.60 5.28
C LYS A 37 -13.95 8.72 4.55
N HIS A 38 -12.87 8.63 5.32
CA HIS A 38 -11.52 8.60 4.80
C HIS A 38 -11.15 7.20 4.38
N VAL A 39 -10.52 7.06 3.22
CA VAL A 39 -10.01 5.78 2.76
C VAL A 39 -8.64 5.48 3.35
N SER A 40 -8.34 4.21 3.53
CA SER A 40 -7.02 3.74 3.98
C SER A 40 -6.83 2.29 3.57
N VAL A 41 -5.58 1.82 3.49
CA VAL A 41 -5.28 0.41 3.18
C VAL A 41 -5.89 -0.52 4.23
N THR A 42 -5.86 -0.14 5.50
CA THR A 42 -6.49 -0.91 6.58
C THR A 42 -8.01 -0.87 6.48
N GLY A 43 -8.61 0.26 6.11
CA GLY A 43 -10.05 0.38 5.86
C GLY A 43 -10.51 -0.51 4.71
N LEU A 44 -9.72 -0.57 3.62
CA LEU A 44 -9.96 -1.48 2.52
C LEU A 44 -9.86 -2.95 2.95
N ALA A 45 -8.82 -3.32 3.71
CA ALA A 45 -8.67 -4.68 4.24
C ALA A 45 -9.86 -5.07 5.13
N TRP A 46 -10.30 -4.16 6.01
CA TRP A 46 -11.49 -4.34 6.85
C TRP A 46 -12.75 -4.58 6.02
N TRP A 47 -13.00 -3.73 5.01
CA TRP A 47 -14.14 -3.87 4.09
C TRP A 47 -14.13 -5.23 3.39
N LEU A 48 -12.96 -5.64 2.90
CA LEU A 48 -12.74 -6.91 2.22
C LEU A 48 -12.71 -8.13 3.16
N ARG A 49 -12.84 -7.93 4.47
CA ARG A 49 -12.79 -8.98 5.51
C ARG A 49 -11.47 -9.75 5.50
N CYS A 50 -10.33 -9.06 5.34
CA CYS A 50 -9.00 -9.63 5.49
C CYS A 50 -8.07 -8.72 6.29
N ASP A 51 -6.85 -9.21 6.52
CA ASP A 51 -5.76 -8.40 7.02
C ASP A 51 -5.03 -7.66 5.89
N ARG A 52 -4.20 -6.69 6.28
CA ARG A 52 -3.33 -5.95 5.36
C ARG A 52 -2.34 -6.87 4.65
N SER A 53 -1.84 -7.89 5.35
CA SER A 53 -0.90 -8.87 4.78
C SER A 53 -1.50 -9.57 3.57
N THR A 54 -2.79 -9.90 3.57
CA THR A 54 -3.47 -10.49 2.42
C THR A 54 -3.41 -9.55 1.21
N LEU A 55 -3.64 -8.25 1.38
CA LEU A 55 -3.54 -7.29 0.28
C LEU A 55 -2.11 -7.23 -0.29
N LEU A 56 -1.11 -7.13 0.58
CA LEU A 56 0.31 -7.13 0.18
C LEU A 56 0.70 -8.42 -0.55
N ASN A 57 0.13 -9.55 -0.15
CA ASN A 57 0.43 -10.82 -0.79
C ASN A 57 -0.15 -10.90 -2.20
N TYR A 58 -1.32 -10.33 -2.44
CA TYR A 58 -1.89 -10.20 -3.78
C TYR A 58 -1.14 -9.17 -4.63
N GLU A 59 -0.71 -8.05 -4.03
CA GLU A 59 0.10 -7.02 -4.69
C GLU A 59 1.45 -7.56 -5.18
N ASN A 60 2.14 -8.33 -4.33
CA ASN A 60 3.48 -8.86 -4.60
C ASN A 60 3.45 -10.32 -5.08
N ALA A 61 2.35 -10.73 -5.72
CA ALA A 61 2.11 -12.13 -6.11
C ALA A 61 3.11 -12.69 -7.14
N GLU A 62 3.83 -11.82 -7.83
CA GLU A 62 4.94 -12.19 -8.73
C GLU A 62 6.16 -12.66 -7.93
N GLU A 63 6.48 -11.98 -6.84
CA GLU A 63 7.66 -12.23 -6.01
C GLU A 63 7.44 -13.35 -4.98
N ASN A 64 6.29 -13.35 -4.31
CA ASN A 64 6.00 -14.28 -3.21
C ASN A 64 5.32 -15.59 -3.64
N GLY A 65 4.95 -15.69 -4.92
CA GLY A 65 4.31 -16.88 -5.50
C GLY A 65 2.87 -17.19 -5.05
N TRP A 66 2.20 -16.30 -4.32
CA TRP A 66 0.87 -16.55 -3.72
C TRP A 66 -0.21 -16.92 -4.74
N LEU A 67 -0.09 -16.39 -5.96
CA LEU A 67 -1.01 -16.61 -7.08
C LEU A 67 -0.40 -17.48 -8.20
N ASN A 68 0.65 -18.27 -7.93
CA ASN A 68 1.32 -19.11 -8.95
C ASN A 68 0.43 -20.18 -9.60
N ARG A 69 -0.73 -20.47 -8.99
CA ARG A 69 -1.74 -21.36 -9.57
C ARG A 69 -2.51 -20.74 -10.75
N LEU A 70 -2.41 -19.42 -10.94
CA LEU A 70 -3.10 -18.68 -11.99
C LEU A 70 -2.16 -18.42 -13.17
N ASN A 71 -2.72 -18.31 -14.36
CA ASN A 71 -1.96 -17.80 -15.51
C ASN A 71 -1.51 -16.35 -15.26
N TYR A 72 -0.46 -15.93 -15.98
CA TYR A 72 0.16 -14.62 -15.82
C TYR A 72 -0.86 -13.47 -15.95
N GLU A 73 -1.68 -13.47 -16.99
CA GLU A 73 -2.66 -12.42 -17.23
C GLU A 73 -3.66 -12.26 -16.06
N THR A 74 -4.19 -13.37 -15.55
CA THR A 74 -5.14 -13.36 -14.43
C THR A 74 -4.47 -12.95 -13.12
N LYS A 75 -3.22 -13.39 -12.90
CA LYS A 75 -2.40 -12.94 -11.77
C LYS A 75 -2.22 -11.41 -11.82
N MET A 76 -1.84 -10.87 -12.98
CA MET A 76 -1.62 -9.43 -13.12
C MET A 76 -2.88 -8.62 -12.91
N LYS A 77 -4.06 -9.11 -13.30
CA LYS A 77 -5.33 -8.44 -12.99
C LYS A 77 -5.60 -8.34 -11.48
N TYR A 78 -5.21 -9.34 -10.69
CA TYR A 78 -5.28 -9.25 -9.23
C TYR A 78 -4.27 -8.24 -8.66
N VAL A 79 -3.03 -8.29 -9.14
CA VAL A 79 -1.95 -7.37 -8.74
C VAL A 79 -2.35 -5.92 -9.03
N SER A 80 -2.78 -5.64 -10.25
CA SER A 80 -3.20 -4.30 -10.70
C SER A 80 -4.37 -3.78 -9.87
N ALA A 81 -5.40 -4.60 -9.59
CA ALA A 81 -6.53 -4.18 -8.76
C ALA A 81 -6.09 -3.67 -7.37
N ILE A 82 -5.12 -4.33 -6.73
CA ILE A 82 -4.58 -3.88 -5.43
C ILE A 82 -3.69 -2.63 -5.59
N LYS A 83 -2.81 -2.59 -6.60
CA LYS A 83 -1.93 -1.45 -6.86
C LYS A 83 -2.72 -0.18 -7.17
N GLU A 84 -3.74 -0.26 -8.01
CA GLU A 84 -4.63 0.85 -8.35
C GLU A 84 -5.43 1.33 -7.14
N ALA A 85 -5.95 0.41 -6.32
CA ALA A 85 -6.63 0.78 -5.08
C ALA A 85 -5.70 1.52 -4.11
N LYS A 86 -4.46 1.04 -3.95
CA LYS A 86 -3.45 1.71 -3.13
C LYS A 86 -3.08 3.09 -3.67
N LEU A 87 -2.90 3.22 -4.99
CA LEU A 87 -2.60 4.48 -5.65
C LEU A 87 -3.72 5.51 -5.46
N ARG A 88 -4.98 5.09 -5.57
CA ARG A 88 -6.13 5.97 -5.28
C ARG A 88 -6.12 6.44 -3.83
N ILE A 89 -5.84 5.54 -2.89
CA ILE A 89 -5.71 5.89 -1.46
C ILE A 89 -4.54 6.85 -1.25
N GLU A 90 -3.41 6.66 -1.94
CA GLU A 90 -2.25 7.54 -1.90
C GLU A 90 -2.59 8.96 -2.32
N ALA A 91 -3.26 9.12 -3.47
CA ALA A 91 -3.71 10.42 -3.96
C ALA A 91 -4.63 11.14 -2.96
N GLU A 92 -5.54 10.42 -2.29
CA GLU A 92 -6.36 11.01 -1.23
C GLU A 92 -5.55 11.44 0.00
N TYR A 93 -4.41 10.80 0.29
CA TYR A 93 -3.50 11.25 1.35
C TYR A 93 -2.65 12.43 0.92
N GLU A 94 -2.22 12.50 -0.34
CA GLU A 94 -1.56 13.68 -0.91
C GLU A 94 -2.50 14.90 -0.84
N ASP A 95 -3.75 14.77 -1.27
CA ASP A 95 -4.75 15.84 -1.21
C ASP A 95 -4.94 16.36 0.23
N ARG A 96 -4.83 15.48 1.23
CA ARG A 96 -4.95 15.85 2.65
C ARG A 96 -3.82 16.77 3.15
N LEU A 97 -2.70 16.84 2.44
CA LEU A 97 -1.60 17.74 2.78
C LEU A 97 -2.02 19.21 2.65
N PHE A 98 -3.02 19.51 1.83
CA PHE A 98 -3.56 20.87 1.66
C PHE A 98 -4.51 21.31 2.79
N TYR A 99 -4.85 20.42 3.73
CA TYR A 99 -5.76 20.71 4.85
C TYR A 99 -5.02 20.69 6.20
N LYS A 100 -5.00 21.85 6.89
CA LYS A 100 -4.20 22.09 8.11
C LYS A 100 -4.36 21.04 9.22
N ASN A 101 -5.53 20.42 9.36
CA ASN A 101 -5.82 19.51 10.48
C ASN A 101 -5.49 18.02 10.19
N SER A 102 -5.05 17.68 8.97
CA SER A 102 -4.79 16.28 8.56
C SER A 102 -3.35 15.99 8.14
N VAL A 103 -2.49 17.01 8.06
CA VAL A 103 -1.15 16.91 7.47
C VAL A 103 -0.28 15.85 8.15
N THR A 104 -0.19 15.84 9.48
CA THR A 104 0.69 14.88 10.20
C THR A 104 0.33 13.42 9.94
N GLY A 105 -0.97 13.10 9.97
CA GLY A 105 -1.45 11.73 9.70
C GLY A 105 -1.27 11.33 8.23
N ALA A 106 -1.42 12.28 7.31
CA ALA A 106 -1.16 12.06 5.89
C ALA A 106 0.32 11.79 5.63
N ILE A 107 1.23 12.64 6.13
CA ILE A 107 2.69 12.46 6.03
C ILE A 107 3.11 11.11 6.63
N PHE A 108 2.63 10.76 7.83
CA PHE A 108 2.91 9.47 8.44
C PHE A 108 2.52 8.30 7.51
N THR A 109 1.36 8.39 6.88
CA THR A 109 0.87 7.35 5.97
C THR A 109 1.68 7.28 4.69
N LEU A 110 1.95 8.42 4.04
CA LEU A 110 2.73 8.51 2.81
C LEU A 110 4.15 7.93 2.99
N LYS A 111 4.80 8.21 4.12
CA LYS A 111 6.12 7.64 4.44
C LYS A 111 6.06 6.13 4.67
N ASN A 112 5.19 5.68 5.57
CA ASN A 112 5.19 4.28 6.04
C ASN A 112 4.52 3.29 5.07
N ASN A 113 3.59 3.75 4.22
CA ASN A 113 2.85 2.88 3.32
C ASN A 113 3.14 3.09 1.84
N TYR A 114 3.70 4.25 1.47
CA TYR A 114 3.93 4.64 0.07
C TYR A 114 5.40 5.00 -0.22
N GLY A 115 6.29 4.89 0.77
CA GLY A 115 7.72 5.05 0.57
C GLY A 115 8.16 6.49 0.29
N TRP A 116 7.35 7.49 0.63
CA TRP A 116 7.78 8.88 0.56
C TRP A 116 8.93 9.12 1.55
N VAL A 117 9.91 9.92 1.15
CA VAL A 117 11.09 10.24 1.96
C VAL A 117 11.31 11.74 1.94
N ASP A 118 11.56 12.34 3.10
CA ASP A 118 11.96 13.75 3.18
C ASP A 118 13.39 13.88 2.62
N LYS A 119 13.58 14.81 1.68
CA LYS A 119 14.92 15.17 1.22
C LYS A 119 15.61 16.01 2.29
N GLN A 120 16.87 15.68 2.58
CA GLN A 120 17.74 16.45 3.46
C GLN A 120 18.93 16.96 2.65
N GLU A 121 19.23 18.26 2.77
CA GLU A 121 20.48 18.85 2.27
C GLU A 121 21.40 19.08 3.46
N ILE A 122 22.55 18.38 3.48
CA ILE A 122 23.55 18.49 4.55
C ILE A 122 24.75 19.24 3.97
N VAL A 123 25.03 20.43 4.51
CA VAL A 123 26.24 21.20 4.19
C VAL A 123 27.28 20.91 5.27
N ASN A 124 28.28 20.09 4.94
CA ASN A 124 29.45 19.92 5.80
C ASN A 124 30.35 21.14 5.65
N THR A 125 30.50 21.91 6.72
CA THR A 125 31.49 22.99 6.79
C THR A 125 32.69 22.47 7.55
N ASP A 126 33.79 22.16 6.85
CA ASP A 126 35.05 21.74 7.46
C ASP A 126 35.70 22.93 8.16
N ASN A 127 35.32 23.17 9.42
CA ASN A 127 36.03 24.10 10.28
C ASN A 127 37.31 23.42 10.77
N ASN A 128 38.41 23.55 10.01
CA ASN A 128 39.73 23.10 10.42
C ASN A 128 40.17 23.84 11.70
N ILE A 129 40.00 23.21 12.87
CA ILE A 129 40.50 23.71 14.14
C ILE A 129 41.98 23.30 14.26
N ASN A 130 42.90 24.22 13.98
CA ASN A 130 44.31 24.03 14.27
C ASN A 130 44.55 24.18 15.78
N ILE A 131 44.71 23.07 16.50
CA ILE A 131 45.09 23.06 17.91
C ILE A 131 46.62 22.94 17.99
N THR A 132 47.29 24.00 18.45
CA THR A 132 48.72 23.94 18.80
C THR A 132 48.84 23.67 20.29
N LEU A 133 49.29 22.48 20.66
CA LEU A 133 49.66 22.14 22.03
C LEU A 133 51.08 22.66 22.29
N LYS A 134 51.29 23.35 23.41
CA LYS A 134 52.63 23.67 23.91
C LYS A 134 52.98 22.63 24.97
N ASP A 135 54.10 21.95 24.79
CA ASP A 135 54.64 21.05 25.79
C ASP A 135 55.26 21.90 26.92
N GLU A 136 54.85 21.66 28.17
CA GLU A 136 55.46 22.20 29.40
C GLU A 136 56.64 21.34 29.86
#